data_AF-A0A1G9KSB9-F1
#
_entry.id   AF-A0A1G9KSB9-F1
#
_cell.length_a   1.000
_cell.length_b   1.000
_cell.length_c   1.000
_cell.angle_alpha   90.00
_cell.angle_beta   90.00
_cell.angle_gamma   90.00
#
_symmetry.space_group_name_H-M   'P 1'
#
loop_
_entity.id
_entity.type
_entity.pdbx_description
1 polymer ?
#
loop_
_entity_poly.entity_id
_entity_poly.type
_entity_poly.pdbx_seq_one_letter_code
_entity_poly.pdbx_strand_id
1 'polypeptide(L)'
;MIYLQNEQLRTNLSLGRTVEQWLGYKQEDHYIVLRWISIEKESSDEYSVAYIESFDEGSEDFLDIYEFSTLDPDEPLGIVTTFSTIDEAISFSLDQYGAKMDSFVSAGMIQEEYRTYLNEKN
;
A
#
# COMPACT_ATOMS: atom_id res chain seq x y z
N MET A 1 -7.23 -16.38 -3.50
CA MET A 1 -6.32 -15.49 -4.24
C MET A 1 -6.68 -14.09 -3.80
N ILE A 2 -5.81 -13.43 -3.05
CA ILE A 2 -6.07 -12.09 -2.49
C ILE A 2 -5.77 -10.96 -3.49
N TYR A 3 -4.92 -11.25 -4.48
CA TYR A 3 -4.51 -10.30 -5.51
C TYR A 3 -5.61 -10.05 -6.54
N LEU A 4 -5.74 -8.79 -6.92
CA LEU A 4 -6.65 -8.29 -7.95
C LEU A 4 -6.05 -8.53 -9.34
N GLN A 5 -6.87 -9.04 -10.25
CA GLN A 5 -6.54 -8.98 -11.67
C GLN A 5 -6.58 -7.52 -12.16
N ASN A 6 -5.88 -7.22 -13.25
CA ASN A 6 -5.82 -5.89 -13.85
C ASN A 6 -7.22 -5.25 -14.06
N GLU A 7 -8.17 -6.01 -14.59
CA GLU A 7 -9.55 -5.53 -14.76
C GLU A 7 -10.25 -5.23 -13.43
N GLN A 8 -10.00 -6.05 -12.40
CA GLN A 8 -10.58 -5.86 -11.06
C GLN A 8 -9.96 -4.66 -10.35
N LEU A 9 -8.65 -4.47 -10.45
CA LEU A 9 -7.92 -3.30 -9.95
C LEU A 9 -8.54 -2.00 -10.52
N ARG A 10 -8.67 -1.92 -11.84
CA ARG A 10 -9.27 -0.76 -12.52
C ARG A 10 -10.74 -0.56 -12.18
N THR A 11 -11.50 -1.66 -12.07
CA THR A 11 -12.91 -1.60 -11.69
C THR A 11 -13.06 -1.08 -10.27
N ASN A 12 -12.26 -1.57 -9.32
CA ASN A 12 -12.27 -1.08 -7.94
C ASN A 12 -11.97 0.42 -7.88
N LEU A 13 -10.90 0.87 -8.53
CA LEU A 13 -10.53 2.29 -8.58
C LEU A 13 -11.62 3.16 -9.22
N SER A 14 -12.20 2.73 -10.34
CA SER A 14 -13.26 3.51 -11.01
C SER A 14 -14.53 3.64 -10.16
N LEU A 15 -14.83 2.63 -9.34
CA LEU A 15 -15.92 2.62 -8.35
C LEU A 15 -15.60 3.36 -7.05
N GLY A 16 -14.40 3.94 -6.93
CA GLY A 16 -13.96 4.65 -5.72
C GLY A 16 -13.57 3.74 -4.56
N ARG A 17 -13.16 2.50 -4.86
CA ARG A 17 -12.59 1.60 -3.85
C ARG A 17 -11.08 1.73 -3.83
N THR A 18 -10.53 1.83 -2.62
CA THR A 18 -9.09 1.84 -2.39
C THR A 18 -8.48 0.47 -2.66
N VAL A 19 -7.31 0.51 -3.28
CA VAL A 19 -6.47 -0.66 -3.58
C VAL A 19 -5.07 -0.41 -3.07
N GLU A 20 -4.42 -1.45 -2.63
CA GLU A 20 -3.15 -1.34 -1.91
C GLU A 20 -2.16 -2.36 -2.44
N GLN A 21 -0.89 -2.11 -2.20
CA GLN A 21 0.13 -3.12 -2.47
C GLN A 21 1.23 -3.06 -1.42
N TRP A 22 1.57 -4.24 -0.90
CA TRP A 22 2.77 -4.46 -0.10
C TRP A 22 4.02 -4.35 -0.98
N LEU A 23 4.96 -3.50 -0.58
CA LEU A 23 6.24 -3.30 -1.28
C LEU A 23 7.40 -4.01 -0.58
N GLY A 24 7.17 -4.55 0.61
CA GLY A 24 8.17 -5.24 1.41
C GLY A 24 8.55 -4.45 2.66
N TYR A 25 9.69 -4.83 3.22
CA TYR A 25 10.26 -4.18 4.39
C TYR A 25 11.68 -3.72 4.09
N LYS A 26 12.23 -2.94 5.02
CA LYS A 26 13.64 -2.52 5.04
C LYS A 26 14.15 -2.69 6.46
N GLN A 27 15.21 -3.47 6.62
CA GLN A 27 15.91 -3.58 7.89
C GLN A 27 16.81 -2.36 8.09
N GLU A 28 16.55 -1.59 9.14
CA GLU A 28 17.46 -0.58 9.67
C GLU A 28 18.21 -1.14 10.89
N ASP A 29 19.25 -0.45 11.36
CA ASP A 29 20.13 -0.96 12.42
C ASP A 29 19.39 -1.39 13.70
N HIS A 30 18.27 -0.73 14.04
CA HIS A 30 17.55 -0.93 15.30
C HIS A 30 16.05 -1.19 15.15
N TYR A 31 15.50 -1.10 13.94
CA TYR A 31 14.08 -1.24 13.68
C TYR A 31 13.84 -1.73 12.25
N ILE A 32 12.61 -2.13 11.96
CA ILE A 32 12.20 -2.52 10.61
C ILE A 32 11.18 -1.49 10.14
N VAL A 33 11.32 -1.09 8.88
CA VAL A 33 10.39 -0.22 8.18
C VAL A 33 9.55 -1.07 7.24
N LEU A 34 8.25 -1.01 7.38
CA LEU A 34 7.29 -1.60 6.45
C LEU A 34 6.97 -0.58 5.36
N ARG A 35 6.87 -1.04 4.12
CA ARG A 35 6.63 -0.19 2.95
C ARG A 35 5.45 -0.71 2.15
N TRP A 36 4.51 0.18 1.87
CA TRP A 36 3.34 -0.14 1.09
C TRP A 36 2.78 1.10 0.41
N ILE A 37 1.92 0.88 -0.58
CA ILE A 37 1.22 1.95 -1.28
C ILE A 37 -0.29 1.77 -1.17
N SER A 38 -1.00 2.88 -1.22
CA SER A 38 -2.44 2.95 -1.33
C SER A 38 -2.81 3.84 -2.51
N ILE A 39 -3.74 3.37 -3.35
CA ILE A 39 -4.32 4.16 -4.44
C ILE A 39 -5.80 4.35 -4.16
N GLU A 40 -6.22 5.61 -4.09
CA GLU A 40 -7.58 6.03 -3.81
C GLU A 40 -8.10 6.97 -4.90
N LYS A 41 -9.43 7.02 -5.04
CA LYS A 41 -10.11 8.00 -5.88
C LYS A 41 -10.67 9.11 -5.00
N GLU A 42 -10.08 10.30 -5.09
CA GLU A 42 -10.46 11.47 -4.29
C GLU A 42 -11.75 12.12 -4.82
N SER A 43 -11.89 12.19 -6.14
CA SER A 43 -13.05 12.79 -6.80
C SER A 43 -13.32 12.15 -8.16
N SER A 44 -14.26 12.65 -8.96
CA SER A 44 -14.59 12.07 -10.27
C SER A 44 -13.36 11.92 -11.17
N ASP A 45 -12.42 12.87 -11.08
CA ASP A 45 -11.31 13.07 -12.01
C ASP A 45 -9.95 13.19 -11.30
N GLU A 46 -9.86 12.70 -10.06
CA GLU A 46 -8.63 12.76 -9.26
C GLU A 46 -8.42 11.45 -8.49
N TYR A 47 -7.19 10.95 -8.56
CA TYR A 47 -6.70 9.78 -7.86
C TYR A 47 -5.46 10.15 -7.07
N SER A 48 -5.31 9.61 -5.88
CA SER A 48 -4.12 9.78 -5.05
C SER A 48 -3.36 8.46 -4.96
N VAL A 49 -2.04 8.56 -4.92
CA VAL A 49 -1.14 7.46 -4.55
C VAL A 49 -0.41 7.91 -3.30
N ALA A 50 -0.64 7.21 -2.19
CA ALA A 50 0.12 7.36 -0.96
C ALA A 50 1.22 6.29 -0.92
N TYR A 51 2.45 6.70 -0.65
CA TYR A 51 3.57 5.81 -0.30
C TYR A 51 3.82 5.91 1.19
N ILE A 52 3.59 4.82 1.92
CA ILE A 52 3.61 4.78 3.37
C ILE A 52 4.83 3.98 3.84
N GLU A 53 5.58 4.60 4.75
CA GLU A 53 6.61 3.94 5.54
C GLU A 53 6.19 4.00 7.01
N SER A 54 6.07 2.84 7.64
CA SER A 54 5.73 2.73 9.06
C SER A 54 6.72 1.82 9.79
N PHE A 55 6.81 2.00 11.11
CA PHE A 55 7.58 1.11 11.96
C PHE A 55 6.88 -0.27 12.04
N ASP A 56 7.67 -1.34 12.05
CA ASP A 56 7.20 -2.70 12.33
C ASP A 56 6.88 -2.84 13.83
N GLU A 57 5.70 -2.37 14.23
CA GLU A 57 5.19 -2.40 15.61
C GLU A 57 4.28 -3.60 15.88
N GLY A 58 3.99 -4.40 14.85
CA GLY A 58 3.02 -5.47 14.90
C GLY A 58 3.54 -6.79 15.46
N SER A 59 2.62 -7.75 15.52
CA SER A 59 2.88 -9.14 15.93
C SER A 59 1.79 -10.06 15.36
N GLU A 60 1.84 -11.36 15.63
CA GLU A 60 0.79 -12.30 15.21
C GLU A 60 -0.61 -11.90 15.74
N ASP A 61 -0.66 -11.24 16.90
CA ASP A 61 -1.90 -10.74 17.52
C ASP A 61 -2.21 -9.27 17.14
N PHE A 62 -1.31 -8.58 16.44
CA PHE A 62 -1.45 -7.18 16.05
C PHE A 62 -1.00 -6.96 14.60
N LEU A 63 -1.96 -7.09 13.68
CA LEU A 63 -1.72 -7.11 12.23
C LEU A 63 -2.17 -5.83 11.52
N ASP A 64 -2.81 -4.91 12.24
CA ASP A 64 -3.38 -3.71 11.65
C ASP A 64 -2.28 -2.67 11.37
N ILE A 65 -1.69 -2.77 10.19
CA ILE A 65 -0.58 -1.91 9.77
C ILE A 65 -0.98 -0.44 9.65
N TYR A 66 -2.28 -0.12 9.63
CA TYR A 66 -2.76 1.26 9.60
C TYR A 66 -2.64 1.94 10.96
N GLU A 67 -2.59 1.16 12.05
CA GLU A 67 -2.40 1.68 13.40
C GLU A 67 -0.92 1.92 13.73
N PHE A 68 0.01 1.49 12.87
CA PHE A 68 1.43 1.61 13.14
C PHE A 68 1.91 3.04 12.93
N SER A 69 2.86 3.46 13.76
CA SER A 69 3.46 4.79 13.66
C SER A 69 4.16 4.98 12.31
N THR A 70 3.91 6.11 11.64
CA THR A 70 4.65 6.48 10.41
C THR A 70 6.09 6.84 10.73
N LEU A 71 6.99 6.62 9.77
CA LEU A 71 8.41 6.96 9.92
C LEU A 71 8.63 8.47 9.93
N ASP A 72 7.83 9.20 9.13
CA ASP A 72 7.84 10.66 9.06
C ASP A 72 6.60 11.22 9.77
N PRO A 73 6.77 11.97 10.88
CA PRO A 73 5.65 12.57 11.61
C PRO A 73 5.02 13.77 10.86
N ASP A 74 5.73 14.37 9.91
CA ASP A 74 5.20 15.47 9.09
C ASP A 74 4.32 14.94 7.94
N GLU A 75 4.46 13.66 7.59
CA GLU A 75 3.68 12.95 6.56
C GLU A 75 2.90 11.76 7.15
N PRO A 76 1.86 12.00 7.99
CA PRO A 76 1.13 10.95 8.70
C PRO A 76 0.28 10.04 7.79
N LEU A 77 0.10 10.42 6.52
CA LEU A 77 -0.56 9.61 5.49
C LEU A 77 0.45 9.04 4.49
N GLY A 78 1.75 9.18 4.77
CA GLY A 78 2.82 8.93 3.81
C GLY A 78 2.94 10.04 2.76
N ILE A 79 3.81 9.80 1.77
CA ILE A 79 4.04 10.73 0.67
C ILE A 79 2.91 10.59 -0.34
N VAL A 80 2.05 11.60 -0.43
CA VAL A 80 0.88 11.61 -1.32
C VAL A 80 1.17 12.35 -2.62
N THR A 81 0.90 11.70 -3.76
CA THR A 81 0.95 12.31 -5.10
C THR A 81 -0.38 12.10 -5.83
N THR A 82 -0.90 13.12 -6.51
CA THR A 82 -2.19 13.06 -7.20
C THR A 82 -2.06 12.99 -8.72
N PHE A 83 -3.06 12.36 -9.35
CA PHE A 83 -3.12 12.07 -10.78
C PHE A 83 -4.55 12.26 -11.31
N SER A 84 -4.69 12.55 -12.59
CA SER A 84 -6.01 12.75 -13.21
C SER A 84 -6.62 11.45 -13.74
N THR A 85 -5.83 10.37 -13.82
CA THR A 85 -6.30 9.08 -14.37
C THR A 85 -5.80 7.88 -13.58
N ILE A 86 -6.57 6.79 -13.65
CA ILE A 86 -6.19 5.48 -13.10
C ILE A 86 -4.85 5.00 -13.71
N ASP A 87 -4.68 5.20 -15.01
CA ASP A 87 -3.47 4.77 -15.72
C ASP A 87 -2.21 5.49 -15.24
N GLU A 88 -2.30 6.79 -14.99
CA GLU A 88 -1.18 7.57 -14.43
C GLU A 88 -0.84 7.11 -13.02
N ALA A 89 -1.83 6.95 -12.14
CA ALA A 89 -1.63 6.50 -10.77
C ALA A 89 -0.98 5.10 -10.70
N ILE A 90 -1.47 4.16 -11.53
CA ILE A 90 -0.89 2.82 -11.61
C ILE A 90 0.52 2.89 -12.19
N SER A 91 0.73 3.57 -13.32
CA SER A 91 2.05 3.64 -13.97
C SER A 91 3.09 4.26 -13.05
N PHE A 92 2.73 5.35 -12.36
CA PHE A 92 3.58 5.96 -11.34
C PHE A 92 3.94 4.99 -10.23
N SER A 93 2.97 4.24 -9.70
CA SER A 93 3.21 3.25 -8.65
C SER A 93 4.21 2.17 -9.09
N LEU A 94 4.08 1.68 -10.34
CA LEU A 94 4.97 0.67 -10.91
C LEU A 94 6.40 1.22 -11.11
N ASP A 95 6.50 2.41 -11.73
CA ASP A 95 7.78 2.98 -12.16
C ASP A 95 8.57 3.60 -10.99
N GLN A 96 7.89 4.30 -10.08
CA GLN A 96 8.53 5.05 -9.00
C GLN A 96 8.76 4.20 -7.75
N TYR A 97 7.80 3.36 -7.37
CA TYR A 97 7.83 2.61 -6.11
C TYR A 97 8.08 1.10 -6.30
N GLY A 98 8.19 0.63 -7.54
CA GLY A 98 8.43 -0.78 -7.83
C GLY A 98 7.23 -1.68 -7.54
N ALA A 99 6.02 -1.11 -7.55
CA ALA A 99 4.79 -1.87 -7.48
C ALA A 99 4.70 -2.87 -8.64
N LYS A 100 3.78 -3.83 -8.54
CA LYS A 100 3.60 -4.91 -9.52
C LYS A 100 2.13 -5.05 -9.85
N MET A 101 1.84 -5.08 -11.14
CA MET A 101 0.47 -5.07 -11.65
C MET A 101 -0.39 -6.23 -11.13
N ASP A 102 0.22 -7.36 -10.78
CA ASP A 102 -0.40 -8.59 -10.32
C ASP A 102 -0.35 -8.79 -8.79
N SER A 103 0.09 -7.77 -8.03
CA SER A 103 0.28 -7.85 -6.58
C SER A 103 -0.57 -6.84 -5.79
N PHE A 104 -1.46 -6.10 -6.46
CA PHE A 104 -2.43 -5.23 -5.79
C PHE A 104 -3.52 -6.04 -5.10
N VAL A 105 -3.98 -5.56 -3.96
CA VAL A 105 -5.06 -6.14 -3.15
C VAL A 105 -6.13 -5.07 -2.88
N SER A 106 -7.33 -5.49 -2.47
CA SER A 106 -8.34 -4.55 -1.96
C SER A 106 -7.91 -4.00 -0.60
N ALA A 107 -8.33 -2.78 -0.26
CA ALA A 107 -8.08 -2.22 1.07
C ALA A 107 -8.45 -3.19 2.22
N GLY A 108 -7.59 -3.23 3.23
CA GLY A 108 -7.67 -4.11 4.39
C GLY A 108 -7.05 -5.49 4.18
N MET A 109 -6.90 -5.95 2.93
CA MET A 109 -6.24 -7.23 2.62
C MET A 109 -4.72 -7.15 2.76
N ILE A 110 -4.14 -5.94 2.84
CA ILE A 110 -2.71 -5.78 3.05
C ILE A 110 -2.24 -6.31 4.41
N GLN A 111 -3.14 -6.43 5.39
CA GLN A 111 -2.86 -7.08 6.68
C GLN A 111 -2.56 -8.58 6.51
N GLU A 112 -3.10 -9.23 5.46
CA GLU A 112 -2.78 -10.61 5.12
C GLU A 112 -1.37 -10.73 4.51
N GLU A 113 -0.94 -9.73 3.75
CA GLU A 113 0.45 -9.64 3.27
C GLU A 113 1.41 -9.46 4.45
N TYR A 114 1.06 -8.60 5.41
CA TYR A 114 1.84 -8.42 6.63
C TYR A 114 1.91 -9.71 7.47
N ARG A 115 0.80 -10.43 7.65
CA ARG A 115 0.80 -11.75 8.31
C ARG A 115 1.72 -12.74 7.59
N THR A 116 1.72 -12.73 6.26
CA THR A 116 2.60 -13.58 5.46
C THR A 116 4.07 -13.25 5.73
N TYR A 117 4.42 -11.97 5.73
CA TYR A 117 5.76 -11.50 6.12
C TYR A 117 6.18 -11.99 7.53
N LEU A 118 5.29 -11.90 8.53
CA LEU A 118 5.58 -12.39 9.88
C LEU A 118 5.86 -13.91 9.90
N ASN A 119 5.07 -14.69 9.16
CA ASN A 119 5.25 -16.13 9.07
C ASN A 119 6.55 -16.54 8.35
N GLU A 120 7.03 -15.75 7.39
CA GLU A 120 8.29 -16.01 6.68
C GLU A 120 9.53 -15.61 7.49
N LYS A 121 9.37 -14.72 8.47
CA LYS A 121 10.43 -14.24 9.36
C LYS A 121 10.71 -15.21 10.53
N ASN A 122 9.72 -16.02 10.90
CA ASN A 122 9.78 -17.03 11.96
C ASN A 122 10.39 -18.35 11.47
#